data_AF-A0A1H1HG54-F1
#
_entry.id   AF-A0A1H1HG54-F1
#
_cell.length_a   1.000
_cell.length_b   1.000
_cell.length_c   1.000
_cell.angle_alpha   90.00
_cell.angle_beta   90.00
_cell.angle_gamma   90.00
#
_symmetry.space_group_name_H-M   'P 1'
#
loop_
_entity.id
_entity.type
_entity.pdbx_description
1 polymer ?
#
loop_
_entity_poly.entity_id
_entity_poly.type
_entity_poly.pdbx_seq_one_letter_code
_entity_poly.pdbx_strand_id
1 'polypeptide(L)'
;MVTIVRRSHAFAGLLFAGLLGWALPSTAAEPQATRSTVTDLLGRQVKVHLPVRRVILGEGRQLYLVAALDTQNPIERIVGWRKDLIQSDPDTYGAYLRKFPAIAKIPTFGGFEDGTFDIEQAISQRPDVIILNIEAQHATEDARYIEKLDALGIPVVYVDFRNHPMQNTEPTMRLFGQLFGKEARAEAFIDFRNQQIRRVTDVINAQQPKRPNVFIERIGGYTDDCCLSFGNENFGLFVDMAGGNNIARNVIPSTFGQLNPEQVVVANPEQVVVTSANWEAFAPGGHWVGVGPGADMAQARRKLAWYTRRPAYAGIKAQDDQAFHAIWHQFYNSPYQFVAIQQLAKWFHPTLFTDLDPEASFRELHERFLPVPYEPGYFVSLKP
;
A
#
# COMPACT_ATOMS: atom_id res chain seq x y z
N MET A 1 65.40 30.62 66.54
CA MET A 1 64.84 31.80 67.25
C MET A 1 63.43 31.47 67.69
N VAL A 2 63.24 31.51 69.01
CA VAL A 2 62.03 31.61 69.85
C VAL A 2 60.86 32.26 69.08
N THR A 3 59.59 31.82 69.13
CA THR A 3 58.67 32.00 70.27
C THR A 3 57.35 31.25 70.08
N ILE A 4 56.81 30.77 71.20
CA ILE A 4 55.51 30.14 71.47
C ILE A 4 54.35 31.16 71.39
N VAL A 5 53.17 30.77 70.90
CA VAL A 5 51.87 31.25 71.44
C VAL A 5 50.84 30.11 71.45
N ARG A 6 50.24 29.91 72.63
CA ARG A 6 49.09 29.04 72.98
C ARG A 6 47.79 29.87 72.97
N ARG A 7 46.64 29.25 72.65
CA ARG A 7 45.30 29.32 73.31
C ARG A 7 44.20 28.83 72.34
N SER A 8 43.56 27.66 72.49
CA SER A 8 42.44 27.21 73.36
C SER A 8 41.00 27.62 72.95
N HIS A 9 40.16 26.57 72.81
CA HIS A 9 38.67 26.46 72.82
C HIS A 9 37.91 26.98 71.58
N ALA A 10 36.81 26.39 71.07
CA ALA A 10 35.82 25.45 71.59
C ALA A 10 35.07 24.71 70.45
N PHE A 11 34.35 23.65 70.85
CA PHE A 11 33.36 22.85 70.10
C PHE A 11 32.32 23.67 69.31
N ALA A 12 32.01 23.21 68.08
CA ALA A 12 30.65 23.17 67.53
C ALA A 12 30.61 22.21 66.35
N GLY A 13 29.89 21.08 66.51
CA GLY A 13 29.67 20.10 65.45
C GLY A 13 28.64 20.57 64.45
N LEU A 14 28.78 20.10 63.20
CA LEU A 14 27.70 19.98 62.22
C LEU A 14 28.12 18.90 61.21
N LEU A 15 27.68 17.67 61.48
CA LEU A 15 27.65 16.57 60.52
C LEU A 15 26.52 16.84 59.53
N PHE A 16 26.83 17.34 58.33
CA PHE A 16 25.90 17.30 57.19
C PHE A 16 26.17 16.03 56.39
N ALA A 17 25.36 15.00 56.63
CA ALA A 17 25.30 13.81 55.79
C ALA A 17 24.62 14.18 54.46
N GLY A 18 25.42 14.34 53.40
CA GLY A 18 24.93 14.49 52.04
C GLY A 18 24.46 13.14 51.48
N LEU A 19 23.16 12.88 51.55
CA LEU A 19 22.50 11.82 50.79
C LEU A 19 22.46 12.24 49.31
N LEU A 20 23.41 11.78 48.51
CA LEU A 20 23.27 11.76 47.05
C LEU A 20 22.17 10.75 46.69
N GLY A 21 20.95 11.24 46.47
CA GLY A 21 19.89 10.46 45.86
C GLY A 21 20.23 10.16 44.40
N TRP A 22 20.62 8.93 44.12
CA TRP A 22 20.58 8.39 42.76
C TRP A 22 19.11 8.30 42.34
N ALA A 23 18.68 9.25 41.50
CA ALA A 23 17.42 9.14 40.78
C ALA A 23 17.57 7.98 39.77
N LEU A 24 17.01 6.83 40.13
CA LEU A 24 16.79 5.75 39.17
C LEU A 24 15.89 6.29 38.05
N PRO A 25 16.24 6.13 36.77
CA PRO A 25 15.36 6.51 35.69
C PRO A 25 14.07 5.69 35.81
N SER A 26 12.94 6.39 35.97
CA SER A 26 11.62 5.77 35.87
C SER A 26 11.49 5.09 34.51
N THR A 27 11.56 3.76 34.51
CA THR A 27 11.11 2.95 33.38
C THR A 27 9.63 3.25 33.19
N ALA A 28 9.28 3.98 32.13
CA ALA A 28 7.89 4.14 31.72
C ALA A 28 7.33 2.73 31.51
N ALA A 29 6.33 2.33 32.32
CA ALA A 29 5.66 1.05 32.15
C ALA A 29 5.04 1.02 30.75
N GLU A 30 5.39 0.01 29.95
CA GLU A 30 4.72 -0.21 28.67
C GLU A 30 3.21 -0.44 28.92
N PRO A 31 2.31 0.15 28.11
CA PRO A 31 0.88 -0.07 28.26
C PRO A 31 0.57 -1.56 28.19
N GLN A 32 -0.08 -2.09 29.22
CA GLN A 32 -0.43 -3.50 29.30
C GLN A 32 -1.45 -3.83 28.20
N ALA A 33 -1.15 -4.85 27.39
CA ALA A 33 -2.01 -5.25 26.29
C ALA A 33 -3.40 -5.65 26.81
N THR A 34 -4.44 -4.96 26.33
CA THR A 34 -5.82 -5.19 26.74
C THR A 34 -6.52 -6.04 25.69
N ARG A 35 -7.21 -7.10 26.12
CA ARG A 35 -8.00 -7.93 25.21
C ARG A 35 -9.27 -7.17 24.82
N SER A 36 -9.35 -6.76 23.57
CA SER A 36 -10.43 -5.96 23.00
C SER A 36 -11.08 -6.70 21.83
N THR A 37 -12.32 -6.35 21.52
CA THR A 37 -13.01 -6.86 20.32
C THR A 37 -12.91 -5.83 19.21
N VAL A 38 -12.48 -6.27 18.03
CA VAL A 38 -12.51 -5.48 16.78
C VAL A 38 -13.48 -6.12 15.81
N THR A 39 -14.02 -5.32 14.88
CA THR A 39 -14.83 -5.82 13.77
C THR A 39 -14.01 -5.81 12.50
N ASP A 40 -13.89 -6.94 11.82
CA ASP A 40 -13.16 -7.03 10.56
C ASP A 40 -14.04 -6.72 9.34
N LEU A 41 -13.45 -6.74 8.13
CA LEU A 41 -14.17 -6.40 6.89
C LEU A 41 -15.20 -7.45 6.44
N LEU A 42 -15.27 -8.61 7.12
CA LEU A 42 -16.34 -9.59 6.95
C LEU A 42 -17.44 -9.45 8.02
N GLY A 43 -17.35 -8.41 8.88
CA GLY A 43 -18.30 -8.17 9.96
C GLY A 43 -18.09 -9.08 11.18
N ARG A 44 -17.00 -9.85 11.24
CA ARG A 44 -16.73 -10.78 12.34
C ARG A 44 -16.24 -10.02 13.57
N GLN A 45 -16.69 -10.42 14.74
CA GLN A 45 -16.21 -9.91 16.03
C GLN A 45 -14.98 -10.71 16.46
N VAL A 46 -13.79 -10.11 16.40
CA VAL A 46 -12.52 -10.79 16.65
C VAL A 46 -11.88 -10.24 17.93
N LYS A 47 -11.53 -11.13 18.86
CA LYS A 47 -10.84 -10.75 20.12
C LYS A 47 -9.33 -10.66 19.88
N VAL A 48 -8.75 -9.49 20.08
CA VAL A 48 -7.33 -9.21 19.83
C VAL A 48 -6.72 -8.52 21.05
N HIS A 49 -5.45 -8.77 21.34
CA HIS A 49 -4.70 -8.03 22.34
C HIS A 49 -4.17 -6.73 21.73
N LEU A 50 -4.60 -5.58 22.27
CA LEU A 50 -4.25 -4.27 21.75
C LEU A 50 -3.31 -3.49 22.70
N PRO A 51 -2.39 -2.67 22.18
CA PRO A 51 -2.04 -2.58 20.76
C PRO A 51 -1.23 -3.81 20.30
N VAL A 52 -1.50 -4.29 19.08
CA VAL A 52 -0.73 -5.35 18.43
C VAL A 52 0.73 -4.93 18.32
N ARG A 53 1.64 -5.81 18.74
CA ARG A 53 3.10 -5.63 18.66
C ARG A 53 3.75 -6.64 17.72
N ARG A 54 3.08 -7.76 17.42
CA ARG A 54 3.55 -8.84 16.57
C ARG A 54 2.47 -9.21 15.56
N VAL A 55 2.64 -8.79 14.31
CA VAL A 55 1.70 -9.06 13.23
C VAL A 55 2.33 -9.95 12.16
N ILE A 56 1.57 -10.93 11.68
CA ILE A 56 1.86 -11.59 10.41
C ILE A 56 0.97 -10.97 9.35
N LEU A 57 1.58 -10.54 8.25
CA LEU A 57 0.90 -9.99 7.09
C LEU A 57 0.66 -11.11 6.07
N GLY A 58 -0.59 -11.46 5.81
CA GLY A 58 -0.98 -12.44 4.78
C GLY A 58 -0.53 -12.05 3.38
N GLU A 59 -0.30 -10.75 3.16
CA GLU A 59 0.39 -10.19 2.01
C GLU A 59 1.45 -9.20 2.46
N GLY A 60 2.69 -9.35 1.99
CA GLY A 60 3.77 -8.41 2.26
C GLY A 60 3.43 -6.99 1.79
N ARG A 61 2.58 -6.84 0.78
CA ARG A 61 2.09 -5.53 0.30
C ARG A 61 1.20 -4.80 1.30
N GLN A 62 0.69 -5.46 2.35
CA GLN A 62 0.07 -4.77 3.48
C GLN A 62 1.05 -3.85 4.23
N LEU A 63 2.35 -3.91 3.93
CA LEU A 63 3.34 -2.91 4.35
C LEU A 63 2.91 -1.48 4.03
N TYR A 64 2.17 -1.23 2.93
CA TYR A 64 1.66 0.12 2.62
C TYR A 64 0.75 0.69 3.71
N LEU A 65 -0.08 -0.17 4.32
CA LEU A 65 -0.98 0.19 5.43
C LEU A 65 -0.18 0.40 6.72
N VAL A 66 0.73 -0.53 7.02
CA VAL A 66 1.57 -0.46 8.23
C VAL A 66 2.43 0.81 8.21
N ALA A 67 3.10 1.08 7.10
CA ALA A 67 3.99 2.23 6.96
C ALA A 67 3.25 3.58 7.03
N ALA A 68 2.01 3.64 6.54
CA ALA A 68 1.18 4.83 6.67
C ALA A 68 0.86 5.18 8.14
N LEU A 69 0.81 4.17 9.02
CA LEU A 69 0.47 4.33 10.44
C LEU A 69 1.68 4.30 11.39
N ASP A 70 2.81 3.75 10.96
CA ASP A 70 4.00 3.59 11.77
C ASP A 70 5.25 4.09 11.02
N THR A 71 5.45 5.41 11.04
CA THR A 71 6.56 6.06 10.33
C THR A 71 7.90 6.01 11.05
N GLN A 72 7.92 5.63 12.32
CA GLN A 72 9.18 5.48 13.05
C GLN A 72 9.89 4.22 12.59
N ASN A 73 9.19 3.08 12.64
CA ASN A 73 9.72 1.81 12.18
C ASN A 73 8.58 0.81 11.89
N PRO A 74 8.03 0.77 10.67
CA PRO A 74 6.93 -0.15 10.36
C PRO A 74 7.36 -1.62 10.37
N ILE A 75 8.68 -1.89 10.34
CA ILE A 75 9.26 -3.22 10.27
C ILE A 75 9.25 -3.89 11.65
N GLU A 76 9.29 -3.12 12.74
CA GLU A 76 9.45 -3.64 14.10
C GLU A 76 8.34 -4.62 14.51
N ARG A 77 7.09 -4.33 14.12
CA ARG A 77 5.93 -5.16 14.47
C ARG A 77 5.73 -6.36 13.57
N ILE A 78 6.37 -6.40 12.40
CA ILE A 78 6.13 -7.44 11.40
C ILE A 78 7.01 -8.64 11.73
N VAL A 79 6.38 -9.72 12.19
CA VAL A 79 7.09 -10.96 12.59
C VAL A 79 7.08 -12.04 11.51
N GLY A 80 6.38 -11.78 10.42
CA GLY A 80 6.38 -12.61 9.23
C GLY A 80 5.41 -12.09 8.19
N TRP A 81 5.58 -12.49 6.94
CA TRP A 81 4.75 -12.03 5.83
C TRP A 81 4.81 -12.95 4.62
N ARG A 82 3.89 -12.79 3.66
CA ARG A 82 4.05 -13.39 2.33
C ARG A 82 5.17 -12.70 1.54
N LYS A 83 5.84 -13.46 0.67
CA LYS A 83 6.97 -12.99 -0.16
C LYS A 83 6.57 -12.02 -1.30
N ASP A 84 5.27 -11.76 -1.50
CA ASP A 84 4.72 -11.09 -2.67
C ASP A 84 5.18 -9.64 -2.85
N LEU A 85 5.50 -8.90 -1.78
CA LEU A 85 6.11 -7.56 -1.92
C LEU A 85 7.47 -7.64 -2.62
N ILE A 86 8.33 -8.57 -2.19
CA ILE A 86 9.71 -8.71 -2.70
C ILE A 86 9.69 -9.05 -4.20
N GLN A 87 8.69 -9.80 -4.65
CA GLN A 87 8.60 -10.25 -6.05
C GLN A 87 7.79 -9.29 -6.93
N SER A 88 6.72 -8.70 -6.40
CA SER A 88 5.78 -7.88 -7.18
C SER A 88 6.11 -6.40 -7.17
N ASP A 89 6.87 -5.95 -6.17
CA ASP A 89 7.32 -4.57 -6.04
C ASP A 89 8.70 -4.49 -5.35
N PRO A 90 9.74 -5.03 -6.02
CA PRO A 90 11.10 -5.04 -5.50
C PRO A 90 11.65 -3.62 -5.28
N ASP A 91 11.16 -2.63 -6.00
CA ASP A 91 11.65 -1.25 -5.93
C ASP A 91 11.26 -0.61 -4.58
N THR A 92 9.99 -0.75 -4.16
CA THR A 92 9.58 -0.35 -2.80
C THR A 92 10.28 -1.18 -1.74
N TYR A 93 10.37 -2.51 -1.90
CA TYR A 93 11.11 -3.34 -0.95
C TYR A 93 12.56 -2.82 -0.77
N GLY A 94 13.23 -2.47 -1.87
CA GLY A 94 14.55 -1.88 -1.87
C GLY A 94 14.63 -0.56 -1.11
N ALA A 95 13.65 0.33 -1.28
CA ALA A 95 13.57 1.59 -0.54
C ALA A 95 13.45 1.36 0.98
N TYR A 96 12.61 0.42 1.40
CA TYR A 96 12.49 0.06 2.82
C TYR A 96 13.71 -0.69 3.33
N LEU A 97 14.35 -1.54 2.54
CA LEU A 97 15.58 -2.24 2.91
C LEU A 97 16.73 -1.27 3.16
N ARG A 98 16.89 -0.23 2.32
CA ARG A 98 17.90 0.82 2.51
C ARG A 98 17.71 1.54 3.85
N LYS A 99 16.46 1.85 4.23
CA LYS A 99 16.16 2.59 5.47
C LYS A 99 16.10 1.68 6.71
N PHE A 100 15.59 0.47 6.57
CA PHE A 100 15.35 -0.50 7.62
C PHE A 100 15.94 -1.88 7.26
N PRO A 101 17.27 -2.06 7.37
CA PRO A 101 17.93 -3.31 6.96
C PRO A 101 17.40 -4.58 7.66
N ALA A 102 16.76 -4.43 8.82
CA ALA A 102 16.11 -5.53 9.54
C ALA A 102 14.97 -6.19 8.76
N ILE A 103 14.40 -5.53 7.75
CA ILE A 103 13.35 -6.10 6.89
C ILE A 103 13.79 -7.39 6.18
N ALA A 104 15.08 -7.55 5.91
CA ALA A 104 15.65 -8.76 5.32
C ALA A 104 15.62 -9.98 6.25
N LYS A 105 15.39 -9.77 7.56
CA LYS A 105 15.33 -10.84 8.56
C LYS A 105 13.90 -11.35 8.81
N ILE A 106 12.88 -10.71 8.23
CA ILE A 106 11.48 -11.11 8.42
C ILE A 106 11.26 -12.46 7.71
N PRO A 107 10.80 -13.49 8.42
CA PRO A 107 10.43 -14.77 7.82
C PRO A 107 9.37 -14.61 6.74
N THR A 108 9.56 -15.28 5.60
CA THR A 108 8.60 -15.27 4.49
C THR A 108 7.82 -16.58 4.44
N PHE A 109 6.52 -16.49 4.19
CA PHE A 109 5.62 -17.62 3.97
C PHE A 109 5.14 -17.69 2.51
N GLY A 110 4.66 -18.87 2.13
CA GLY A 110 3.83 -19.05 0.95
C GLY A 110 2.42 -18.42 1.09
N GLY A 111 1.58 -18.56 0.06
CA GLY A 111 0.22 -18.06 0.06
C GLY A 111 -0.78 -19.00 0.76
N PHE A 112 -1.90 -18.45 1.23
CA PHE A 112 -3.04 -19.27 1.67
C PHE A 112 -3.79 -19.88 0.47
N GLU A 113 -3.97 -19.09 -0.59
CA GLU A 113 -4.71 -19.48 -1.80
C GLU A 113 -4.06 -20.61 -2.60
N ASP A 114 -2.73 -20.69 -2.58
CA ASP A 114 -1.96 -21.76 -3.24
C ASP A 114 -1.63 -22.93 -2.30
N GLY A 115 -2.14 -22.90 -1.06
CA GLY A 115 -1.94 -23.94 -0.06
C GLY A 115 -0.50 -24.06 0.46
N THR A 116 0.36 -23.06 0.20
CA THR A 116 1.79 -23.10 0.58
C THR A 116 2.10 -22.39 1.89
N PHE A 117 1.09 -21.93 2.62
CA PHE A 117 1.24 -21.29 3.92
C PHE A 117 1.66 -22.30 5.01
N ASP A 118 2.82 -22.04 5.63
CA ASP A 118 3.32 -22.83 6.75
C ASP A 118 2.75 -22.32 8.09
N ILE A 119 1.67 -22.98 8.54
CA ILE A 119 0.99 -22.65 9.78
C ILE A 119 1.87 -22.87 11.03
N GLU A 120 2.70 -23.90 11.05
CA GLU A 120 3.56 -24.21 12.19
C GLU A 120 4.65 -23.16 12.35
N GLN A 121 5.25 -22.75 11.23
CA GLN A 121 6.19 -21.64 11.22
C GLN A 121 5.51 -20.34 11.65
N ALA A 122 4.27 -20.07 11.21
CA ALA A 122 3.52 -18.89 11.65
C ALA A 122 3.26 -18.89 13.16
N ILE A 123 2.86 -20.03 13.74
CA ILE A 123 2.66 -20.19 15.19
C ILE A 123 3.97 -19.94 15.96
N SER A 124 5.11 -20.43 15.44
CA SER A 124 6.42 -20.24 16.07
C SER A 124 6.82 -18.77 16.21
N GLN A 125 6.28 -17.89 15.35
CA GLN A 125 6.48 -16.45 15.43
C GLN A 125 5.66 -15.78 16.54
N ARG A 126 4.79 -16.51 17.26
CA ARG A 126 3.94 -15.98 18.33
C ARG A 126 3.27 -14.64 17.95
N PRO A 127 2.51 -14.58 16.84
CA PRO A 127 1.82 -13.36 16.45
C PRO A 127 0.67 -13.03 17.41
N ASP A 128 0.43 -11.74 17.61
CA ASP A 128 -0.77 -11.23 18.29
C ASP A 128 -1.99 -11.26 17.35
N VAL A 129 -1.76 -11.18 16.03
CA VAL A 129 -2.78 -11.23 14.98
C VAL A 129 -2.17 -11.63 13.63
N ILE A 130 -2.95 -12.32 12.80
CA ILE A 130 -2.69 -12.53 11.37
C ILE A 130 -3.70 -11.69 10.57
N ILE A 131 -3.23 -10.89 9.62
CA ILE A 131 -4.08 -10.04 8.78
C ILE A 131 -4.13 -10.61 7.36
N LEU A 132 -5.33 -10.94 6.87
CA LEU A 132 -5.53 -11.51 5.53
C LEU A 132 -6.41 -10.60 4.67
N ASN A 133 -6.21 -10.61 3.36
CA ASN A 133 -7.19 -10.02 2.45
C ASN A 133 -8.42 -10.94 2.34
N ILE A 134 -9.60 -10.36 2.09
CA ILE A 134 -10.87 -11.10 1.97
C ILE A 134 -10.83 -12.22 0.91
N GLU A 135 -9.99 -12.11 -0.13
CA GLU A 135 -9.78 -13.16 -1.13
C GLU A 135 -9.25 -14.48 -0.55
N ALA A 136 -8.49 -14.43 0.55
CA ALA A 136 -8.00 -15.61 1.23
C ALA A 136 -9.08 -16.36 2.03
N GLN A 137 -10.29 -15.79 2.19
CA GLN A 137 -11.34 -16.36 3.03
C GLN A 137 -11.65 -17.81 2.65
N HIS A 138 -11.95 -18.09 1.38
CA HIS A 138 -12.34 -19.42 0.94
C HIS A 138 -11.25 -20.47 1.25
N ALA A 139 -9.99 -20.16 0.90
CA ALA A 139 -8.86 -21.05 1.17
C ALA A 139 -8.66 -21.31 2.69
N THR A 140 -8.92 -20.31 3.53
CA THR A 140 -8.80 -20.48 4.98
C THR A 140 -9.95 -21.25 5.63
N GLU A 141 -11.16 -21.15 5.07
CA GLU A 141 -12.34 -21.89 5.51
C GLU A 141 -12.18 -23.37 5.16
N ASP A 142 -11.80 -23.68 3.91
CA ASP A 142 -11.57 -25.04 3.43
C ASP A 142 -10.51 -25.78 4.27
N ALA A 143 -9.42 -25.10 4.61
CA ALA A 143 -8.34 -25.66 5.41
C ALA A 143 -8.59 -25.57 6.94
N ARG A 144 -9.72 -24.98 7.37
CA ARG A 144 -10.09 -24.73 8.77
C ARG A 144 -9.00 -23.98 9.56
N TYR A 145 -8.29 -23.07 8.89
CA TYR A 145 -7.14 -22.37 9.50
C TYR A 145 -7.57 -21.43 10.62
N ILE A 146 -8.69 -20.72 10.45
CA ILE A 146 -9.21 -19.79 11.47
C ILE A 146 -9.42 -20.52 12.80
N GLU A 147 -10.06 -21.69 12.76
CA GLU A 147 -10.37 -22.49 13.96
C GLU A 147 -9.11 -23.03 14.64
N LYS A 148 -8.15 -23.53 13.84
CA LYS A 148 -6.87 -24.04 14.36
C LYS A 148 -6.04 -22.93 15.03
N LEU A 149 -6.01 -21.75 14.42
CA LEU A 149 -5.28 -20.58 14.94
C LEU A 149 -5.98 -20.01 16.19
N ASP A 150 -7.31 -19.93 16.20
CA ASP A 150 -8.08 -19.44 17.35
C ASP A 150 -7.95 -20.37 18.58
N ALA A 151 -7.89 -21.69 18.37
CA ALA A 151 -7.61 -22.66 19.43
C ALA A 151 -6.24 -22.44 20.12
N LEU A 152 -5.32 -21.77 19.44
CA LEU A 152 -4.00 -21.39 19.94
C LEU A 152 -3.93 -19.91 20.39
N GLY A 153 -5.07 -19.22 20.36
CA GLY A 153 -5.18 -17.81 20.76
C GLY A 153 -4.61 -16.82 19.74
N ILE A 154 -4.45 -17.24 18.47
CA ILE A 154 -3.96 -16.39 17.37
C ILE A 154 -5.15 -15.93 16.52
N PRO A 155 -5.65 -14.69 16.71
CA PRO A 155 -6.78 -14.20 15.93
C PRO A 155 -6.38 -13.90 14.48
N VAL A 156 -7.32 -14.14 13.56
CA VAL A 156 -7.23 -13.77 12.15
C VAL A 156 -8.23 -12.66 11.86
N VAL A 157 -7.80 -11.57 11.23
CA VAL A 157 -8.67 -10.46 10.80
C VAL A 157 -8.62 -10.29 9.28
N TYR A 158 -9.78 -10.05 8.66
CA TYR A 158 -9.87 -9.78 7.23
C TYR A 158 -9.93 -8.30 6.91
N VAL A 159 -9.25 -7.92 5.83
CA VAL A 159 -9.23 -6.56 5.28
C VAL A 159 -9.46 -6.56 3.78
N ASP A 160 -9.82 -5.39 3.25
CA ASP A 160 -9.92 -5.19 1.81
C ASP A 160 -9.51 -3.76 1.44
N PHE A 161 -8.63 -3.68 0.46
CA PHE A 161 -8.20 -2.45 -0.19
C PHE A 161 -7.92 -2.70 -1.68
N ARG A 162 -8.51 -3.78 -2.21
CA ARG A 162 -8.29 -4.31 -3.56
C ARG A 162 -9.60 -4.51 -4.31
N ASN A 163 -10.56 -5.24 -3.76
CA ASN A 163 -11.77 -5.62 -4.49
C ASN A 163 -12.78 -4.48 -4.51
N HIS A 164 -12.95 -3.78 -3.40
CA HIS A 164 -13.81 -2.59 -3.29
C HIS A 164 -13.08 -1.42 -2.63
N PRO A 165 -11.98 -0.91 -3.23
CA PRO A 165 -11.08 0.01 -2.55
C PRO A 165 -11.72 1.34 -2.18
N MET A 166 -12.76 1.79 -2.90
CA MET A 166 -13.48 3.02 -2.56
C MET A 166 -14.39 2.87 -1.34
N GLN A 167 -14.87 1.66 -1.07
CA GLN A 167 -15.72 1.36 0.07
C GLN A 167 -14.88 0.92 1.29
N ASN A 168 -13.85 0.11 1.05
CA ASN A 168 -13.17 -0.65 2.10
C ASN A 168 -11.81 -0.11 2.55
N THR A 169 -11.20 0.84 1.82
CA THR A 169 -9.91 1.43 2.26
C THR A 169 -10.05 2.15 3.61
N GLU A 170 -11.09 2.96 3.82
CA GLU A 170 -11.23 3.68 5.10
C GLU A 170 -11.52 2.75 6.28
N PRO A 171 -12.49 1.80 6.21
CA PRO A 171 -12.68 0.81 7.26
C PRO A 171 -11.40 0.00 7.55
N THR A 172 -10.65 -0.39 6.51
CA THR A 172 -9.35 -1.08 6.66
C THR A 172 -8.34 -0.20 7.41
N MET A 173 -8.19 1.08 7.04
CA MET A 173 -7.29 2.01 7.74
C MET A 173 -7.71 2.22 9.20
N ARG A 174 -9.01 2.33 9.48
CA ARG A 174 -9.53 2.42 10.86
C ARG A 174 -9.24 1.17 11.67
N LEU A 175 -9.44 -0.01 11.09
CA LEU A 175 -9.11 -1.28 11.74
C LEU A 175 -7.62 -1.37 12.05
N PHE A 176 -6.74 -1.06 11.09
CA PHE A 176 -5.30 -0.99 11.34
C PHE A 176 -4.94 0.06 12.40
N GLY A 177 -5.64 1.20 12.42
CA GLY A 177 -5.54 2.22 13.47
C GLY A 177 -5.84 1.65 14.85
N GLN A 178 -6.96 0.93 15.02
CA GLN A 178 -7.31 0.27 16.28
C GLN A 178 -6.29 -0.81 16.66
N LEU A 179 -5.91 -1.66 15.70
CA LEU A 179 -4.94 -2.74 15.93
C LEU A 179 -3.62 -2.20 16.45
N PHE A 180 -3.13 -1.08 15.93
CA PHE A 180 -1.81 -0.54 16.26
C PHE A 180 -1.83 0.58 17.30
N GLY A 181 -3.00 1.00 17.80
CA GLY A 181 -3.14 2.18 18.67
C GLY A 181 -2.75 3.48 17.97
N LYS A 182 -3.16 3.62 16.71
CA LYS A 182 -2.84 4.72 15.79
C LYS A 182 -4.10 5.32 15.16
N GLU A 183 -5.22 5.31 15.87
CA GLU A 183 -6.55 5.75 15.40
C GLU A 183 -6.53 7.19 14.88
N ALA A 184 -5.98 8.14 15.65
CA ALA A 184 -5.90 9.54 15.22
C ALA A 184 -5.08 9.72 13.93
N ARG A 185 -4.05 8.88 13.73
CA ARG A 185 -3.23 8.89 12.52
C ARG A 185 -3.97 8.26 11.34
N ALA A 186 -4.74 7.21 11.58
CA ALA A 186 -5.60 6.61 10.57
C ALA A 186 -6.63 7.61 10.06
N GLU A 187 -7.31 8.34 10.94
CA GLU A 187 -8.27 9.40 10.53
C GLU A 187 -7.56 10.53 9.77
N ALA A 188 -6.39 10.99 10.22
CA ALA A 188 -5.63 12.01 9.49
C ALA A 188 -5.22 11.55 8.06
N PHE A 189 -4.90 10.28 7.89
CA PHE A 189 -4.62 9.69 6.57
C PHE A 189 -5.90 9.63 5.72
N ILE A 190 -7.02 9.19 6.30
CA ILE A 190 -8.32 9.10 5.62
C ILE A 190 -8.76 10.48 5.13
N ASP A 191 -8.66 11.51 5.98
CA ASP A 191 -9.01 12.89 5.62
C ASP A 191 -8.16 13.40 4.46
N PHE A 192 -6.83 13.17 4.53
CA PHE A 192 -5.92 13.54 3.45
C PHE A 192 -6.30 12.83 2.14
N ARG A 193 -6.47 11.50 2.17
CA ARG A 193 -6.88 10.72 1.00
C ARG A 193 -8.18 11.26 0.40
N ASN A 194 -9.19 11.52 1.22
CA ASN A 194 -10.50 12.00 0.78
C ASN A 194 -10.42 13.41 0.19
N GLN A 195 -9.60 14.28 0.77
CA GLN A 195 -9.30 15.59 0.18
C GLN A 195 -8.66 15.43 -1.21
N GLN A 196 -7.67 14.55 -1.35
CA GLN A 196 -6.99 14.34 -2.63
C GLN A 196 -7.90 13.76 -3.72
N ILE A 197 -8.84 12.88 -3.36
CA ILE A 197 -9.85 12.35 -4.29
C ILE A 197 -10.83 13.45 -4.72
N ARG A 198 -11.29 14.28 -3.78
CA ARG A 198 -12.21 15.39 -4.08
C ARG A 198 -11.68 16.42 -5.06
N ARG A 199 -10.35 16.64 -5.10
CA ARG A 199 -9.70 17.50 -6.11
C ARG A 199 -10.01 17.08 -7.55
N VAL A 200 -10.35 15.81 -7.77
CA VAL A 200 -10.78 15.28 -9.07
C VAL A 200 -12.30 15.22 -9.14
N THR A 201 -12.93 14.53 -8.19
CA THR A 201 -14.36 14.20 -8.31
C THR A 201 -15.25 15.43 -8.29
N ASP A 202 -14.91 16.46 -7.52
CA ASP A 202 -15.70 17.69 -7.45
C ASP A 202 -15.67 18.44 -8.78
N VAL A 203 -14.51 18.43 -9.45
CA VAL A 203 -14.33 19.06 -10.77
C VAL A 203 -15.07 18.28 -11.86
N ILE A 204 -14.93 16.95 -11.90
CA ILE A 204 -15.65 16.09 -12.85
C ILE A 204 -17.17 16.25 -12.66
N ASN A 205 -17.65 16.27 -11.41
CA ASN A 205 -19.06 16.41 -11.11
C ASN A 205 -19.62 17.79 -11.50
N ALA A 206 -18.86 18.85 -11.29
CA ALA A 206 -19.29 20.21 -11.63
C ALA A 206 -19.28 20.46 -13.15
N GLN A 207 -18.29 19.94 -13.87
CA GLN A 207 -18.08 20.27 -15.29
C GLN A 207 -18.68 19.27 -16.26
N GLN A 208 -18.92 18.02 -15.84
CA GLN A 208 -19.47 16.94 -16.67
C GLN A 208 -18.79 16.85 -18.06
N PRO A 209 -17.44 16.75 -18.12
CA PRO A 209 -16.73 16.75 -19.40
C PRO A 209 -17.09 15.53 -20.24
N LYS A 210 -16.87 15.61 -21.56
CA LYS A 210 -16.97 14.45 -22.45
C LYS A 210 -15.98 13.39 -21.97
N ARG A 211 -16.47 12.17 -21.75
CA ARG A 211 -15.69 11.06 -21.20
C ARG A 211 -15.04 10.26 -22.34
N PRO A 212 -13.69 10.19 -22.43
CA PRO A 212 -13.06 9.35 -23.43
C PRO A 212 -13.28 7.86 -23.12
N ASN A 213 -13.40 7.03 -24.16
CA ASN A 213 -13.34 5.57 -23.98
C ASN A 213 -11.93 5.16 -23.57
N VAL A 214 -11.81 4.40 -22.48
CA VAL A 214 -10.53 4.00 -21.90
C VAL A 214 -10.46 2.48 -21.84
N PHE A 215 -9.40 1.92 -22.41
CA PHE A 215 -9.00 0.56 -22.12
C PHE A 215 -7.91 0.55 -21.05
N ILE A 216 -8.22 -0.06 -19.91
CA ILE A 216 -7.27 -0.31 -18.83
C ILE A 216 -6.76 -1.75 -18.91
N GLU A 217 -5.51 -1.94 -19.34
CA GLU A 217 -4.88 -3.25 -19.34
C GLU A 217 -4.22 -3.51 -17.99
N ARG A 218 -4.73 -4.52 -17.31
CA ARG A 218 -4.16 -5.05 -16.08
C ARG A 218 -2.94 -5.88 -16.40
N ILE A 219 -1.84 -5.60 -15.71
CA ILE A 219 -0.56 -6.33 -15.82
C ILE A 219 -0.05 -6.52 -17.28
N GLY A 220 -0.29 -5.55 -18.16
CA GLY A 220 0.07 -5.71 -19.58
C GLY A 220 1.56 -5.95 -19.77
N GLY A 221 1.96 -6.87 -20.66
CA GLY A 221 3.35 -7.23 -20.92
C GLY A 221 3.98 -8.20 -19.90
N TYR A 222 3.18 -8.68 -18.93
CA TYR A 222 3.54 -9.79 -18.03
C TYR A 222 3.58 -11.13 -18.79
N THR A 223 2.65 -11.32 -19.72
CA THR A 223 2.66 -12.36 -20.78
C THR A 223 2.53 -11.67 -22.14
N ASP A 224 2.74 -12.43 -23.22
CA ASP A 224 2.48 -11.94 -24.58
C ASP A 224 0.97 -11.68 -24.81
N ASP A 225 0.13 -12.43 -24.10
CA ASP A 225 -1.32 -12.33 -24.18
C ASP A 225 -1.87 -10.99 -23.66
N CYS A 226 -2.97 -10.57 -24.28
CA CYS A 226 -3.88 -9.51 -23.85
C CYS A 226 -5.22 -10.19 -23.49
N CYS A 227 -6.21 -9.61 -22.82
CA CYS A 227 -6.36 -8.25 -22.34
C CYS A 227 -6.95 -8.31 -20.94
N LEU A 228 -6.16 -8.79 -19.97
CA LEU A 228 -6.58 -8.74 -18.57
C LEU A 228 -6.94 -7.30 -18.23
N SER A 229 -8.07 -7.11 -17.54
CA SER A 229 -8.63 -5.78 -17.31
C SER A 229 -9.41 -5.73 -15.99
N PHE A 230 -9.99 -4.57 -15.71
CA PHE A 230 -10.75 -4.27 -14.50
C PHE A 230 -12.22 -4.03 -14.87
N GLY A 231 -13.15 -4.60 -14.10
CA GLY A 231 -14.59 -4.38 -14.25
C GLY A 231 -15.04 -3.05 -13.64
N ASN A 232 -16.10 -3.05 -12.84
CA ASN A 232 -16.69 -1.83 -12.27
C ASN A 232 -16.08 -1.37 -10.94
N GLU A 233 -15.02 -2.03 -10.50
CA GLU A 233 -14.31 -1.72 -9.26
C GLU A 233 -12.83 -1.47 -9.55
N ASN A 234 -12.09 -1.06 -8.51
CA ASN A 234 -10.65 -0.83 -8.60
C ASN A 234 -10.29 0.17 -9.72
N PHE A 235 -9.26 -0.06 -10.53
CA PHE A 235 -8.88 0.82 -11.64
C PHE A 235 -10.01 1.08 -12.65
N GLY A 236 -10.97 0.17 -12.79
CA GLY A 236 -12.17 0.43 -13.59
C GLY A 236 -13.03 1.55 -12.99
N LEU A 237 -13.26 1.52 -11.68
CA LEU A 237 -13.91 2.62 -10.96
C LEU A 237 -13.04 3.89 -10.93
N PHE A 238 -11.72 3.77 -10.85
CA PHE A 238 -10.82 4.94 -10.88
C PHE A 238 -10.90 5.68 -12.22
N VAL A 239 -11.03 4.94 -13.34
CA VAL A 239 -11.30 5.52 -14.66
C VAL A 239 -12.60 6.31 -14.64
N ASP A 240 -13.66 5.74 -14.05
CA ASP A 240 -14.94 6.43 -13.97
C ASP A 240 -14.87 7.67 -13.04
N MET A 241 -14.18 7.59 -11.90
CA MET A 241 -13.98 8.75 -11.02
C MET A 241 -13.16 9.85 -11.68
N ALA A 242 -12.22 9.49 -12.55
CA ALA A 242 -11.39 10.39 -13.34
C ALA A 242 -12.09 10.99 -14.56
N GLY A 243 -13.38 10.68 -14.78
CA GLY A 243 -14.15 11.18 -15.91
C GLY A 243 -13.88 10.44 -17.23
N GLY A 244 -13.34 9.22 -17.20
CA GLY A 244 -13.25 8.32 -18.36
C GLY A 244 -14.47 7.40 -18.48
N ASN A 245 -14.55 6.63 -19.56
CA ASN A 245 -15.51 5.53 -19.72
C ASN A 245 -14.74 4.21 -19.84
N ASN A 246 -14.78 3.36 -18.81
CA ASN A 246 -14.14 2.05 -18.86
C ASN A 246 -14.85 1.14 -19.88
N ILE A 247 -14.16 0.75 -20.95
CA ILE A 247 -14.77 -0.11 -21.98
C ILE A 247 -15.13 -1.51 -21.47
N ALA A 248 -14.53 -1.98 -20.38
CA ALA A 248 -14.80 -3.28 -19.80
C ALA A 248 -16.03 -3.33 -18.88
N ARG A 249 -16.64 -2.18 -18.55
CA ARG A 249 -17.67 -2.02 -17.51
C ARG A 249 -18.89 -2.96 -17.65
N ASN A 250 -19.29 -3.25 -18.89
CA ASN A 250 -20.46 -4.07 -19.19
C ASN A 250 -20.09 -5.51 -19.59
N VAL A 251 -18.79 -5.85 -19.62
CA VAL A 251 -18.29 -7.15 -20.05
C VAL A 251 -17.75 -7.94 -18.87
N ILE A 252 -17.04 -7.27 -17.96
CA ILE A 252 -16.45 -7.90 -16.77
C ILE A 252 -17.36 -7.60 -15.57
N PRO A 253 -18.13 -8.60 -15.07
CA PRO A 253 -19.06 -8.39 -13.96
C PRO A 253 -18.35 -8.30 -12.59
N SER A 254 -17.17 -8.90 -12.46
CA SER A 254 -16.32 -8.91 -11.26
C SER A 254 -15.31 -7.76 -11.25
N THR A 255 -14.51 -7.64 -10.18
CA THR A 255 -13.41 -6.66 -10.11
C THR A 255 -12.36 -6.87 -11.21
N PHE A 256 -12.01 -8.13 -11.50
CA PHE A 256 -11.02 -8.50 -12.51
C PHE A 256 -11.62 -9.46 -13.54
N GLY A 257 -11.13 -9.37 -14.77
CA GLY A 257 -11.47 -10.29 -15.85
C GLY A 257 -10.59 -10.07 -17.06
N GLN A 258 -11.06 -10.46 -18.23
CA GLN A 258 -10.36 -10.35 -19.50
C GLN A 258 -11.33 -9.90 -20.59
N LEU A 259 -10.87 -9.03 -21.49
CA LEU A 259 -11.53 -8.77 -22.76
C LEU A 259 -10.87 -9.61 -23.86
N ASN A 260 -11.65 -9.97 -24.87
CA ASN A 260 -11.08 -10.46 -26.13
C ASN A 260 -10.46 -9.27 -26.89
N PRO A 261 -9.32 -9.45 -27.59
CA PRO A 261 -8.68 -8.38 -28.36
C PRO A 261 -9.62 -7.66 -29.34
N GLU A 262 -10.53 -8.39 -29.99
CA GLU A 262 -11.50 -7.82 -30.93
C GLU A 262 -12.49 -6.89 -30.23
N GLN A 263 -12.84 -7.18 -28.96
CA GLN A 263 -13.70 -6.28 -28.18
C GLN A 263 -12.99 -4.95 -27.90
N VAL A 264 -11.66 -4.96 -27.69
CA VAL A 264 -10.87 -3.74 -27.54
C VAL A 264 -10.86 -2.94 -28.84
N VAL A 265 -10.64 -3.60 -29.98
CA VAL A 265 -10.65 -2.95 -31.31
C VAL A 265 -12.01 -2.33 -31.61
N VAL A 266 -13.10 -3.08 -31.42
CA VAL A 266 -14.47 -2.60 -31.68
C VAL A 266 -14.86 -1.46 -30.74
N ALA A 267 -14.44 -1.50 -29.47
CA ALA A 267 -14.70 -0.43 -28.52
C ALA A 267 -13.94 0.87 -28.86
N ASN A 268 -12.92 0.77 -29.72
CA ASN A 268 -12.14 1.87 -30.28
C ASN A 268 -11.74 2.92 -29.21
N PRO A 269 -11.00 2.52 -28.15
CA PRO A 269 -10.68 3.42 -27.05
C PRO A 269 -9.82 4.59 -27.51
N GLU A 270 -10.10 5.76 -26.94
CA GLU A 270 -9.32 6.99 -27.15
C GLU A 270 -8.06 7.01 -26.28
N GLN A 271 -8.04 6.21 -25.22
CA GLN A 271 -6.96 6.13 -24.23
C GLN A 271 -6.65 4.66 -23.91
N VAL A 272 -5.37 4.28 -23.92
CA VAL A 272 -4.92 2.99 -23.38
C VAL A 272 -4.03 3.25 -22.18
N VAL A 273 -4.43 2.69 -21.04
CA VAL A 273 -3.65 2.76 -19.81
C VAL A 273 -3.23 1.34 -19.43
N VAL A 274 -1.93 1.12 -19.27
CA VAL A 274 -1.37 -0.17 -18.85
C VAL A 274 -0.93 -0.05 -17.40
N THR A 275 -1.53 -0.84 -16.51
CA THR A 275 -0.99 -0.97 -15.16
C THR A 275 0.25 -1.86 -15.21
N SER A 276 1.40 -1.36 -14.78
CA SER A 276 2.67 -2.07 -14.85
C SER A 276 3.57 -1.82 -13.65
N ALA A 277 4.63 -2.61 -13.49
CA ALA A 277 5.64 -2.43 -12.45
C ALA A 277 6.93 -3.17 -12.86
N ASN A 278 7.93 -3.16 -11.99
CA ASN A 278 9.07 -4.06 -12.12
C ASN A 278 8.64 -5.52 -11.86
N TRP A 279 8.49 -6.30 -12.93
CA TRP A 279 8.12 -7.72 -12.87
C TRP A 279 9.25 -8.66 -13.27
N GLU A 280 10.51 -8.23 -13.17
CA GLU A 280 11.66 -9.07 -13.53
C GLU A 280 11.67 -10.41 -12.78
N ALA A 281 11.19 -10.45 -11.53
CA ALA A 281 11.10 -11.68 -10.75
C ALA A 281 10.08 -12.71 -11.30
N PHE A 282 9.12 -12.27 -12.10
CA PHE A 282 8.01 -13.10 -12.60
C PHE A 282 8.05 -13.31 -14.11
N ALA A 283 8.43 -12.28 -14.86
CA ALA A 283 8.55 -12.28 -16.31
C ALA A 283 9.92 -11.69 -16.72
N PRO A 284 11.03 -12.41 -16.48
CA PRO A 284 12.37 -11.93 -16.82
C PRO A 284 12.47 -11.57 -18.30
N GLY A 285 12.93 -10.37 -18.61
CA GLY A 285 13.03 -9.89 -19.99
C GLY A 285 11.69 -9.63 -20.69
N GLY A 286 10.56 -9.67 -19.98
CA GLY A 286 9.23 -9.42 -20.51
C GLY A 286 8.99 -8.00 -21.02
N HIS A 287 7.88 -7.82 -21.72
CA HIS A 287 7.48 -6.56 -22.35
C HIS A 287 6.85 -5.54 -21.38
N TRP A 288 6.72 -5.88 -20.10
CA TRP A 288 6.23 -5.01 -19.04
C TRP A 288 6.98 -3.70 -18.94
N VAL A 289 6.26 -2.62 -18.62
CA VAL A 289 6.81 -1.27 -18.52
C VAL A 289 7.28 -1.02 -17.08
N GLY A 290 8.58 -0.85 -16.89
CA GLY A 290 9.15 -0.53 -15.58
C GLY A 290 8.70 0.85 -15.11
N VAL A 291 7.75 0.89 -14.18
CA VAL A 291 7.31 2.07 -13.44
C VAL A 291 7.28 1.75 -11.96
N GLY A 292 7.50 2.75 -11.12
CA GLY A 292 7.71 2.59 -9.68
C GLY A 292 8.76 3.58 -9.16
N PRO A 293 9.08 3.54 -7.86
CA PRO A 293 10.06 4.44 -7.27
C PRO A 293 11.44 4.26 -7.91
N GLY A 294 11.97 5.32 -8.51
CA GLY A 294 13.31 5.33 -9.10
C GLY A 294 13.42 4.65 -10.47
N ALA A 295 12.30 4.39 -11.14
CA ALA A 295 12.30 3.72 -12.45
C ALA A 295 13.04 4.52 -13.55
N ASP A 296 13.72 3.81 -14.47
CA ASP A 296 14.31 4.41 -15.67
C ASP A 296 13.20 4.80 -16.67
N MET A 297 12.83 6.08 -16.67
CA MET A 297 11.74 6.57 -17.51
C MET A 297 12.04 6.55 -19.00
N ALA A 298 13.32 6.57 -19.40
CA ALA A 298 13.68 6.42 -20.80
C ALA A 298 13.43 4.97 -21.26
N GLN A 299 13.80 3.99 -20.43
CA GLN A 299 13.47 2.59 -20.68
C GLN A 299 11.97 2.32 -20.63
N ALA A 300 11.27 2.86 -19.64
CA ALA A 300 9.83 2.75 -19.51
C ALA A 300 9.12 3.23 -20.78
N ARG A 301 9.48 4.42 -21.29
CA ARG A 301 8.90 4.96 -22.52
C ARG A 301 9.20 4.09 -23.75
N ARG A 302 10.43 3.56 -23.86
CA ARG A 302 10.80 2.62 -24.94
C ARG A 302 9.94 1.35 -24.91
N LYS A 303 9.75 0.76 -23.73
CA LYS A 303 8.90 -0.43 -23.56
C LYS A 303 7.42 -0.12 -23.82
N LEU A 304 6.91 1.02 -23.37
CA LEU A 304 5.54 1.44 -23.64
C LEU A 304 5.26 1.57 -25.15
N ALA A 305 6.25 2.01 -25.94
CA ALA A 305 6.09 2.13 -27.39
C ALA A 305 5.84 0.79 -28.10
N TRP A 306 6.28 -0.34 -27.52
CA TRP A 306 6.00 -1.68 -28.05
C TRP A 306 4.49 -1.97 -28.10
N TYR A 307 3.73 -1.48 -27.12
CA TYR A 307 2.29 -1.73 -27.03
C TYR A 307 1.58 -1.26 -28.28
N THR A 308 1.95 -0.11 -28.84
CA THR A 308 1.33 0.47 -30.06
C THR A 308 1.32 -0.46 -31.28
N ARG A 309 2.10 -1.55 -31.28
CA ARG A 309 2.22 -2.51 -32.38
C ARG A 309 1.44 -3.81 -32.14
N ARG A 310 0.81 -3.97 -30.98
CA ARG A 310 0.08 -5.20 -30.65
C ARG A 310 -1.22 -5.30 -31.48
N PRO A 311 -1.60 -6.50 -31.94
CA PRO A 311 -2.84 -6.70 -32.69
C PRO A 311 -4.10 -6.21 -31.97
N ALA A 312 -4.13 -6.31 -30.64
CA ALA A 312 -5.24 -5.85 -29.80
C ALA A 312 -5.53 -4.34 -29.88
N TYR A 313 -4.62 -3.56 -30.47
CA TYR A 313 -4.77 -2.11 -30.65
C TYR A 313 -4.70 -1.68 -32.12
N ALA A 314 -4.84 -2.60 -33.06
CA ALA A 314 -4.80 -2.25 -34.46
C ALA A 314 -5.99 -1.36 -34.83
N GLY A 315 -5.72 -0.17 -35.34
CA GLY A 315 -6.72 0.77 -35.86
C GLY A 315 -7.57 1.46 -34.80
N ILE A 316 -7.22 1.36 -33.51
CA ILE A 316 -7.92 2.12 -32.46
C ILE A 316 -7.42 3.56 -32.42
N LYS A 317 -8.28 4.48 -31.98
CA LYS A 317 -7.97 5.90 -31.86
C LYS A 317 -6.74 6.20 -31.01
N ALA A 318 -6.54 5.46 -29.91
CA ALA A 318 -5.35 5.61 -29.09
C ALA A 318 -4.04 5.33 -29.85
N GLN A 319 -4.05 4.44 -30.85
CA GLN A 319 -2.90 4.16 -31.72
C GLN A 319 -2.55 5.37 -32.58
N ASP A 320 -3.54 5.97 -33.22
CA ASP A 320 -3.35 7.15 -34.07
C ASP A 320 -2.88 8.37 -33.26
N ASP A 321 -3.47 8.58 -32.08
CA ASP A 321 -3.18 9.72 -31.21
C ASP A 321 -1.93 9.53 -30.33
N GLN A 322 -1.33 8.33 -30.33
CA GLN A 322 -0.27 7.89 -29.43
C GLN A 322 -0.65 8.06 -27.94
N ALA A 323 -1.93 7.86 -27.62
CA ALA A 323 -2.52 8.01 -26.28
C ALA A 323 -2.36 6.74 -25.43
N PHE A 324 -1.09 6.34 -25.27
CA PHE A 324 -0.69 5.20 -24.43
C PHE A 324 -0.01 5.71 -23.17
N HIS A 325 -0.39 5.12 -22.05
CA HIS A 325 0.09 5.45 -20.73
C HIS A 325 0.44 4.18 -19.96
N ALA A 326 1.45 4.25 -19.09
CA ALA A 326 1.71 3.24 -18.08
C ALA A 326 1.62 3.85 -16.69
N ILE A 327 1.04 3.10 -15.75
CA ILE A 327 0.80 3.52 -14.38
C ILE A 327 1.21 2.41 -13.41
N TRP A 328 1.80 2.79 -12.29
CA TRP A 328 2.27 1.83 -11.29
C TRP A 328 1.14 0.93 -10.78
N HIS A 329 1.34 -0.37 -10.93
CA HIS A 329 0.29 -1.37 -10.70
C HIS A 329 -0.13 -1.45 -9.23
N GLN A 330 0.77 -1.18 -8.29
CA GLN A 330 0.48 -1.34 -6.86
C GLN A 330 -0.57 -0.35 -6.32
N PHE A 331 -0.95 0.69 -7.07
CA PHE A 331 -2.13 1.49 -6.74
C PHE A 331 -3.44 0.69 -6.71
N TYR A 332 -3.47 -0.49 -7.33
CA TYR A 332 -4.63 -1.39 -7.30
C TYR A 332 -4.85 -2.05 -5.93
N ASN A 333 -3.80 -2.14 -5.10
CA ASN A 333 -3.79 -2.82 -3.81
C ASN A 333 -2.91 -2.02 -2.85
N SER A 334 -3.20 -0.74 -2.72
CA SER A 334 -2.61 0.16 -1.73
C SER A 334 -3.59 1.28 -1.40
N PRO A 335 -3.50 1.91 -0.22
CA PRO A 335 -4.37 3.02 0.14
C PRO A 335 -3.95 4.35 -0.54
N TYR A 336 -3.06 4.29 -1.54
CA TYR A 336 -2.50 5.44 -2.26
C TYR A 336 -3.18 5.67 -3.62
N GLN A 337 -4.30 4.98 -3.88
CA GLN A 337 -4.99 4.98 -5.17
C GLN A 337 -5.50 6.36 -5.63
N PHE A 338 -5.61 7.32 -4.71
CA PHE A 338 -5.96 8.71 -5.05
C PHE A 338 -4.97 9.31 -6.07
N VAL A 339 -3.69 8.91 -6.03
CA VAL A 339 -2.69 9.37 -6.99
C VAL A 339 -3.02 8.84 -8.39
N ALA A 340 -3.45 7.59 -8.50
CA ALA A 340 -3.89 7.03 -9.77
C ALA A 340 -5.12 7.76 -10.32
N ILE A 341 -6.11 8.04 -9.48
CA ILE A 341 -7.31 8.81 -9.88
C ILE A 341 -6.90 10.20 -10.41
N GLN A 342 -5.98 10.89 -9.72
CA GLN A 342 -5.46 12.18 -10.16
C GLN A 342 -4.73 12.10 -11.50
N GLN A 343 -3.86 11.11 -11.67
CA GLN A 343 -3.10 10.95 -12.91
C GLN A 343 -4.00 10.60 -14.11
N LEU A 344 -4.97 9.71 -13.91
CA LEU A 344 -5.96 9.36 -14.92
C LEU A 344 -6.76 10.60 -15.34
N ALA A 345 -7.22 11.40 -14.38
CA ALA A 345 -7.98 12.62 -14.66
C ALA A 345 -7.16 13.63 -15.49
N LYS A 346 -5.87 13.79 -15.17
CA LYS A 346 -4.96 14.66 -15.91
C LYS A 346 -4.74 14.17 -17.34
N TRP A 347 -4.63 12.86 -17.58
CA TRP A 347 -4.51 12.31 -18.93
C TRP A 347 -5.80 12.46 -19.74
N PHE A 348 -6.96 12.25 -19.12
CA PHE A 348 -8.24 12.28 -19.83
C PHE A 348 -8.71 13.70 -20.11
N HIS A 349 -8.42 14.65 -19.20
CA HIS A 349 -8.90 16.03 -19.27
C HIS A 349 -7.77 17.04 -18.95
N PRO A 350 -6.70 17.11 -19.75
CA PRO A 350 -5.51 17.91 -19.42
C PRO A 350 -5.79 19.41 -19.31
N THR A 351 -6.78 19.94 -20.05
CA THR A 351 -7.21 21.34 -19.97
C THR A 351 -8.03 21.65 -18.72
N LEU A 352 -8.68 20.64 -18.15
CA LEU A 352 -9.48 20.78 -16.93
C LEU A 352 -8.63 20.66 -15.67
N PHE A 353 -7.54 19.89 -15.76
CA PHE A 353 -6.63 19.59 -14.64
C PHE A 353 -5.20 20.13 -14.89
N THR A 354 -5.10 21.37 -15.36
CA THR A 354 -3.81 22.05 -15.56
C THR A 354 -3.02 22.15 -14.25
N ASP A 355 -3.71 22.50 -13.17
CA ASP A 355 -3.12 22.78 -11.85
C ASP A 355 -3.05 21.54 -10.94
N LEU A 356 -3.55 20.40 -11.42
CA LEU A 356 -3.45 19.14 -10.70
C LEU A 356 -2.05 18.55 -10.90
N ASP A 357 -1.34 18.34 -9.81
CA ASP A 357 -0.03 17.69 -9.79
C ASP A 357 -0.10 16.40 -8.95
N PRO A 358 -0.25 15.23 -9.60
CA PRO A 358 -0.27 13.94 -8.91
C PRO A 358 1.06 13.61 -8.21
N GLU A 359 2.20 14.04 -8.76
CA GLU A 359 3.51 13.80 -8.12
C GLU A 359 3.67 14.63 -6.85
N ALA A 360 3.21 15.88 -6.85
CA ALA A 360 3.19 16.70 -5.63
C ALA A 360 2.30 16.08 -4.55
N SER A 361 1.09 15.61 -4.91
CA SER A 361 0.21 14.92 -3.96
C SER A 361 0.85 13.65 -3.39
N PHE A 362 1.59 12.90 -4.21
CA PHE A 362 2.27 11.70 -3.74
C PHE A 362 3.50 12.02 -2.88
N ARG A 363 4.24 13.07 -3.23
CA ARG A 363 5.34 13.58 -2.39
C ARG A 363 4.84 14.01 -1.02
N GLU A 364 3.73 14.72 -0.95
CA GLU A 364 3.10 15.13 0.31
C GLU A 364 2.69 13.89 1.14
N LEU A 365 2.17 12.84 0.50
CA LEU A 365 1.90 11.57 1.17
C LEU A 365 3.16 10.98 1.81
N HIS A 366 4.27 10.94 1.07
CA HIS A 366 5.54 10.44 1.61
C HIS A 366 6.00 11.27 2.81
N GLU A 367 5.99 12.60 2.68
CA GLU A 367 6.44 13.52 3.73
C GLU A 367 5.61 13.43 5.02
N ARG A 368 4.29 13.29 4.89
CA ARG A 368 3.37 13.27 6.04
C ARG A 368 3.19 11.87 6.63
N PHE A 369 3.14 10.86 5.76
CA PHE A 369 2.61 9.55 6.12
C PHE A 369 3.60 8.40 6.02
N LEU A 370 4.70 8.50 5.27
CA LEU A 370 5.59 7.36 5.01
C LEU A 370 7.00 7.58 5.56
N PRO A 371 7.70 6.50 5.96
CA PRO A 371 9.07 6.62 6.43
C PRO A 371 10.07 6.75 5.28
N VAL A 372 9.73 6.38 4.06
CA VAL A 372 10.65 6.44 2.92
C VAL A 372 10.44 7.75 2.15
N PRO A 373 11.51 8.41 1.67
CA PRO A 373 11.36 9.59 0.83
C PRO A 373 10.67 9.24 -0.49
N TYR A 374 10.03 10.23 -1.10
CA TYR A 374 9.46 10.09 -2.44
C TYR A 374 10.57 9.97 -3.49
N GLU A 375 10.42 9.02 -4.41
CA GLU A 375 11.25 8.87 -5.62
C GLU A 375 10.32 8.88 -6.84
N PRO A 376 10.60 9.63 -7.92
CA PRO A 376 9.73 9.68 -9.10
C PRO A 376 9.74 8.36 -9.89
N GLY A 377 8.82 8.23 -10.85
CA GLY A 377 8.83 7.13 -11.84
C GLY A 377 7.56 6.28 -11.92
N TYR A 378 6.47 6.71 -11.27
CA TYR A 378 5.23 5.94 -11.17
C TYR A 378 4.34 5.99 -12.43
N PHE A 379 4.62 6.89 -13.38
CA PHE A 379 3.79 7.11 -14.56
C PHE A 379 4.64 7.42 -15.78
N VAL A 380 4.19 7.01 -16.97
CA VAL A 380 4.80 7.40 -18.25
C VAL A 380 3.75 7.46 -19.35
N SER A 381 3.94 8.38 -20.31
CA SER A 381 3.10 8.50 -21.50
C SER A 381 3.95 8.53 -22.76
N LEU A 382 3.41 8.05 -23.88
CA LEU A 382 4.04 8.29 -25.19
C LEU A 382 3.86 9.73 -25.65
N LYS A 383 2.70 10.32 -25.36
CA LYS A 383 2.39 11.73 -25.57
C LYS A 383 2.21 12.43 -24.21
N PRO A 384 2.94 13.53 -23.92
CA PRO A 384 2.83 14.26 -22.67
C PRO A 384 1.44 14.85 -22.43
#